data_AF-A0A963R082-F1
#
_entry.id   AF-A0A963R082-F1
#
_cell.length_a   1.000
_cell.length_b   1.000
_cell.length_c   1.000
_cell.angle_alpha   90.00
_cell.angle_beta   90.00
_cell.angle_gamma   90.00
#
_symmetry.space_group_name_H-M   'P 1'
#
loop_
_entity.id
_entity.type
_entity.pdbx_description
1 polymer ?
#
loop_
_entity_poly.entity_id
_entity_poly.type
_entity_poly.pdbx_seq_one_letter_code
_entity_poly.pdbx_strand_id
1 'polypeptide(L)' 'LDPNQHQAMLEVPSADAKPGTVLQELQAGYMIKDRLLRPAMVAVAKKPD' A
#
# COMPACT_ATOMS: atom_id res chain seq x y z
N LEU A 1 -2.20 -6.25 4.82
CA LEU A 1 -2.50 -5.61 3.53
C LEU A 1 -3.10 -6.66 2.63
N ASP A 2 -4.25 -6.39 2.02
CA ASP A 2 -4.75 -7.21 0.92
C ASP A 2 -4.09 -6.74 -0.39
N PRO A 3 -3.18 -7.53 -1.00
CA PRO A 3 -2.51 -7.15 -2.24
C PRO A 3 -3.46 -6.96 -3.41
N ASN A 4 -4.65 -7.55 -3.35
CA ASN A 4 -5.64 -7.40 -4.41
C ASN A 4 -6.23 -5.99 -4.41
N GLN A 5 -6.29 -5.33 -3.25
CA GLN A 5 -6.87 -3.99 -3.09
C GLN A 5 -5.81 -2.89 -3.05
N HIS A 6 -4.56 -3.23 -2.74
CA HIS A 6 -3.47 -2.29 -2.53
C HIS A 6 -2.29 -2.65 -3.41
N GLN A 7 -1.91 -1.73 -4.30
CA GLN A 7 -0.74 -1.84 -5.15
C GLN A 7 0.41 -1.04 -4.53
N ALA A 8 1.42 -1.74 -4.05
CA ALA A 8 2.64 -1.14 -3.52
C ALA A 8 3.46 -0.55 -4.69
N MET A 9 3.62 0.76 -4.72
CA MET A 9 4.39 1.45 -5.75
C MET A 9 5.81 1.80 -5.31
N LEU A 10 5.97 2.14 -4.02
CA LEU A 10 7.25 2.55 -3.45
C LEU A 10 7.50 1.83 -2.13
N GLU A 11 8.77 1.53 -1.90
CA GLU A 11 9.28 1.04 -0.63
C GLU A 11 10.00 2.18 0.07
N VAL A 12 9.51 2.59 1.25
CA VAL A 12 10.13 3.65 2.05
C VAL A 12 10.82 3.04 3.26
N PRO A 13 12.12 3.29 3.48
CA PRO A 13 12.81 2.85 4.69
C PRO A 13 12.13 3.47 5.91
N SER A 14 11.60 2.65 6.80
CA SER A 14 10.96 3.11 8.04
C SER A 14 11.39 2.22 9.20
N ALA A 15 11.96 2.84 10.23
CA ALA A 15 12.33 2.16 11.48
C ALA A 15 11.11 1.93 12.38
N ASP A 16 10.03 2.70 12.18
CA ASP A 16 8.85 2.72 13.04
C ASP A 16 7.77 1.72 12.60
N ALA A 17 7.84 1.21 11.37
CA ALA A 17 6.85 0.30 10.80
C ALA A 17 7.46 -1.01 10.33
N LYS A 18 6.72 -2.12 10.49
CA LYS A 18 7.16 -3.43 10.02
C LYS A 18 7.23 -3.46 8.49
N PRO A 19 8.19 -4.18 7.89
CA PRO A 19 8.25 -4.34 6.45
C PRO A 19 6.93 -4.85 5.87
N GLY A 20 6.46 -4.24 4.78
CA GLY A 20 5.18 -4.54 4.14
C GLY A 20 3.97 -3.83 4.76
N THR A 21 4.15 -2.94 5.73
CA THR A 21 3.07 -2.09 6.27
C THR A 21 2.82 -0.90 5.34
N VAL A 22 1.57 -0.50 5.09
CA VAL A 22 1.28 0.75 4.36
C VAL A 22 1.69 1.92 5.24
N LEU A 23 2.62 2.73 4.74
CA LEU A 23 3.04 3.97 5.38
C LEU A 23 2.18 5.13 4.91
N GLN A 24 1.90 5.18 3.61
CA GLN A 24 1.16 6.27 3.02
C GLN A 24 0.36 5.80 1.81
N GLU A 25 -0.85 6.33 1.66
CA GLU A 25 -1.63 6.21 0.45
C GLU A 25 -1.25 7.34 -0.50
N LEU A 26 -0.77 6.98 -1.70
CA LEU A 26 -0.40 7.92 -2.76
C LEU A 26 -1.61 8.28 -3.61
N GLN A 27 -2.49 7.30 -3.83
CA GLN A 27 -3.72 7.50 -4.57
C GLN A 27 -4.81 6.55 -4.07
N ALA A 28 -5.98 7.14 -3.83
CA ALA A 28 -7.17 6.41 -3.44
C ALA A 28 -7.52 5.29 -4.43
N GLY A 29 -7.71 4.09 -3.88
CA GLY A 29 -8.34 2.99 -4.59
C GLY A 29 -9.86 3.19 -4.66
N TYR A 30 -10.48 2.62 -5.69
CA TYR A 30 -11.94 2.67 -5.83
C TYR A 30 -12.50 1.29 -6.05
N MET A 31 -13.57 1.00 -5.32
CA MET A 31 -14.38 -0.21 -5.46
C MET A 31 -15.84 0.19 -5.65
N ILE A 32 -16.53 -0.49 -6.57
CA ILE A 32 -17.99 -0.41 -6.69
C ILE A 32 -18.55 -1.76 -6.24
N LYS A 33 -19.26 -1.76 -5.11
CA LYS A 33 -19.71 -2.99 -4.44
C LYS A 33 -18.51 -3.93 -4.24
N ASP A 34 -18.56 -5.12 -4.80
CA ASP A 34 -17.52 -6.15 -4.69
C ASP A 34 -16.51 -6.10 -5.86
N ARG A 35 -16.68 -5.15 -6.80
CA ARG A 35 -15.80 -5.02 -7.97
C ARG A 35 -14.74 -3.97 -7.73
N LEU A 36 -13.49 -4.39 -7.71
CA LEU A 36 -12.33 -3.50 -7.75
C LEU A 36 -12.30 -2.77 -9.10
N LEU A 37 -12.45 -1.45 -9.09
CA LEU A 37 -12.25 -0.63 -10.28
C LEU A 37 -10.78 -0.28 -10.45
N ARG A 38 -10.13 0.01 -9.32
CA ARG A 38 -8.72 0.36 -9.28
C ARG A 38 -8.16 0.12 -7.86
N PRO A 39 -7.00 -0.54 -7.73
CA PRO A 39 -6.33 -0.68 -6.44
C PRO A 39 -5.82 0.66 -5.93
N ALA A 40 -5.77 0.81 -4.61
CA ALA A 40 -5.13 1.94 -3.95
C ALA A 40 -3.62 1.87 -4.18
N MET A 41 -3.00 2.97 -4.59
CA MET A 41 -1.56 3.02 -4.76
C MET A 41 -0.96 3.46 -3.43
N VAL A 42 -0.11 2.61 -2.86
CA VAL A 42 0.43 2.79 -1.51
C VAL A 42 1.95 2.73 -1.51
N ALA A 43 2.55 3.49 -0.60
CA ALA A 43 3.94 3.33 -0.20
C ALA A 43 3.99 2.36 0.99
N VAL A 44 4.83 1.33 0.89
CA VAL A 44 5.01 0.33 1.94
C VAL A 44 6.34 0.52 2.66
N ALA A 45 6.36 0.20 3.95
CA ALA A 45 7.56 0.21 4.76
C ALA A 45 8.51 -0.88 4.29
N LYS A 46 9.79 -0.54 4.19
CA LYS A 46 10.90 -1.47 4.06
C LYS A 46 11.73 -1.42 5.32
N LYS A 47 12.33 -2.56 5.67
CA LYS A 47 13.34 -2.60 6.72
C LYS A 47 14.51 -1.70 6.29
N PRO A 48 14.86 -0.65 7.04
CA PRO A 48 16.13 0.03 6.83
C PRO A 48 17.26 -0.97 7.14
N ASP A 49 18.26 -1.04 6.26
CA ASP A 49 19.47 -1.83 6.46
C ASP A 49 20.33 -1.28 7.61
#